data_AF-A0A7J4JBD2-F1
#
_entry.id   AF-A0A7J4JBD2-F1
#
_cell.length_a   1.000
_cell.length_b   1.000
_cell.length_c   1.000
_cell.angle_alpha   90.00
_cell.angle_beta   90.00
_cell.angle_gamma   90.00
#
_symmetry.space_group_name_H-M   'P 1'
#
loop_
_entity.id
_entity.type
_entity.pdbx_description
1 polymer ?
#
loop_
_entity_poly.entity_id
_entity_poly.type
_entity_poly.pdbx_seq_one_letter_code
_entity_poly.pdbx_strand_id
1 'polypeptide(L)'
;MKGAGFGIITAVAVLFVAGLYFSSQPAEPDEKLSCSSDSDCAPAVCCHADSAVNKNFAPDCRAIFCSAVCAPGTLDCGGGEIKCIKNKCEVVLK
;
A
#
# COMPACT_ATOMS: atom_id res chain seq x y z
N MET A 1 -39.18 40.92 1.95
CA MET A 1 -38.88 39.59 1.38
C MET A 1 -37.52 39.65 0.65
N LYS A 2 -36.38 39.52 1.35
CA LYS A 2 -35.03 39.59 0.72
C LYS A 2 -34.00 38.56 1.24
N GLY A 3 -34.38 37.69 2.19
CA GLY A 3 -33.40 36.87 2.93
C GLY A 3 -33.17 35.43 2.44
N ALA A 4 -34.10 34.83 1.68
CA ALA A 4 -34.06 33.39 1.41
C ALA A 4 -33.10 32.98 0.27
N GLY A 5 -32.94 33.83 -0.76
CA GLY A 5 -32.10 33.49 -1.93
C GLY A 5 -30.59 33.52 -1.64
N PHE A 6 -30.14 34.42 -0.77
CA PHE A 6 -28.71 34.58 -0.45
C PHE A 6 -28.15 33.40 0.36
N GLY A 7 -28.95 32.86 1.29
CA GLY A 7 -28.56 31.70 2.11
C GLY A 7 -28.47 30.39 1.33
N ILE A 8 -29.28 30.22 0.27
CA ILE A 8 -29.24 29.03 -0.59
C ILE A 8 -27.99 29.07 -1.48
N ILE A 9 -27.67 30.24 -2.05
CA ILE A 9 -26.49 30.39 -2.92
C ILE A 9 -25.20 30.14 -2.13
N THR A 10 -25.09 30.66 -0.91
CA THR A 10 -23.92 30.38 -0.05
C THR A 10 -23.84 28.90 0.32
N ALA A 11 -24.95 28.25 0.66
CA ALA A 11 -24.96 26.82 0.97
C ALA A 11 -24.54 25.95 -0.21
N VAL A 12 -25.03 26.25 -1.43
CA VAL A 12 -24.66 25.51 -2.65
C VAL A 12 -23.19 25.73 -2.99
N ALA A 13 -22.68 26.96 -2.86
CA ALA A 13 -21.27 27.25 -3.07
C ALA A 13 -20.37 26.50 -2.08
N VAL A 14 -20.73 26.47 -0.79
CA VAL A 14 -19.98 25.72 0.24
C VAL A 14 -19.98 24.22 -0.05
N LEU A 15 -21.13 23.64 -0.44
CA LEU A 15 -21.21 22.22 -0.79
C LEU A 15 -20.42 21.90 -2.07
N PHE A 16 -20.42 22.79 -3.05
CA PHE A 16 -19.63 22.62 -4.27
C PHE A 16 -18.12 22.69 -3.98
N VAL A 17 -17.67 23.68 -3.20
CA VAL A 17 -16.26 23.78 -2.79
C VAL A 17 -15.84 22.58 -1.94
N ALA A 18 -16.67 22.13 -1.00
CA ALA A 18 -16.38 20.95 -0.18
C ALA A 18 -16.32 19.67 -1.04
N GLY A 19 -17.20 19.52 -2.03
CA GLY A 19 -17.18 18.40 -2.98
C GLY A 19 -15.89 18.38 -3.81
N LEU A 20 -15.48 19.53 -4.36
CA LEU A 20 -14.21 19.67 -5.07
C LEU A 20 -13.00 19.34 -4.17
N TYR A 21 -13.05 19.73 -2.91
CA TYR A 21 -12.01 19.43 -1.92
C TYR A 21 -11.91 17.92 -1.66
N PHE A 22 -13.04 17.23 -1.50
CA PHE A 22 -13.08 15.79 -1.24
C PHE A 22 -12.56 14.98 -2.43
N SER A 23 -12.89 15.39 -3.66
CA SER A 23 -12.36 14.79 -4.89
C SER A 23 -10.84 14.97 -5.05
N SER A 24 -10.23 15.89 -4.31
CA SER A 24 -8.80 16.19 -4.39
C SER A 24 -7.95 15.47 -3.34
N GLN A 25 -8.54 14.63 -2.47
CA GLN A 25 -7.76 13.92 -1.46
C GLN A 25 -6.82 12.89 -2.12
N PRO A 26 -5.51 12.91 -1.82
CA PRO A 26 -4.61 11.85 -2.25
C PRO A 26 -5.02 10.54 -1.58
N ALA A 27 -4.92 9.43 -2.30
CA ALA A 27 -5.14 8.11 -1.72
C ALA A 27 -4.18 7.92 -0.53
N GLU A 28 -4.72 7.56 0.63
CA GLU A 28 -3.92 7.20 1.80
C GLU A 28 -2.93 6.09 1.40
N PRO A 29 -1.66 6.18 1.81
CA PRO A 29 -0.68 5.14 1.52
C PRO A 29 -1.14 3.81 2.13
N ASP A 30 -1.10 2.74 1.33
CA ASP A 30 -1.42 1.38 1.80
C ASP A 30 -0.41 0.99 2.90
N GLU A 31 -0.89 0.97 4.15
CA GLU A 31 -0.09 0.67 5.33
C GLU A 31 0.61 -0.68 5.21
N LYS A 32 -0.01 -1.65 4.53
CA LYS A 32 0.57 -2.99 4.33
C LYS A 32 1.82 -2.97 3.46
N LEU A 33 1.96 -1.98 2.60
CA LEU A 33 3.13 -1.82 1.75
C LEU A 33 4.08 -0.75 2.30
N SER A 34 3.68 0.06 3.27
CA SER A 34 4.46 1.21 3.72
C SER A 34 5.78 0.81 4.39
N CYS A 35 6.87 1.51 4.06
CA CYS A 35 8.18 1.31 4.68
C CYS A 35 8.98 2.61 4.73
N SER A 36 9.96 2.68 5.64
CA SER A 36 10.97 3.75 5.67
C SER A 36 12.36 3.23 5.26
N SER A 37 12.60 1.93 5.38
CA SER A 37 13.84 1.25 5.02
C SER A 37 13.60 -0.18 4.56
N ASP A 38 14.57 -0.79 3.87
CA ASP A 38 14.52 -2.20 3.45
C ASP A 38 14.20 -3.15 4.64
N SER A 39 14.65 -2.80 5.85
CA SER A 39 14.46 -3.59 7.08
C SER A 39 13.04 -3.57 7.66
N ASP A 40 12.16 -2.74 7.08
CA ASP A 40 10.73 -2.72 7.43
C ASP A 40 9.93 -3.73 6.62
N CYS A 41 10.54 -4.35 5.60
CA CYS A 41 9.85 -5.20 4.64
C CYS A 41 10.15 -6.68 4.89
N ALA A 42 9.18 -7.53 4.56
CA ALA A 42 9.24 -8.98 4.65
C ALA A 42 8.47 -9.62 3.49
N PRO A 43 8.69 -10.91 3.18
CA PRO A 43 7.93 -11.63 2.17
C PRO A 43 6.42 -11.58 2.44
N ALA A 44 5.62 -11.34 1.40
CA ALA A 44 4.15 -11.29 1.50
C ALA A 44 3.51 -12.67 1.72
N VAL A 45 4.22 -13.74 1.33
CA VAL A 45 3.80 -15.13 1.43
C VAL A 45 4.97 -15.98 1.94
N CYS A 46 4.67 -17.13 2.53
CA CYS A 46 5.69 -17.96 3.19
C CYS A 46 6.64 -18.70 2.24
N CYS A 47 6.16 -19.09 1.06
CA CYS A 47 6.93 -19.85 0.09
C CYS A 47 6.82 -19.16 -1.26
N HIS A 48 7.90 -19.15 -2.06
CA HIS A 48 7.87 -18.64 -3.42
C HIS A 48 7.39 -17.18 -3.50
N ALA A 49 7.83 -16.35 -2.56
CA ALA A 49 7.36 -14.97 -2.49
C ALA A 49 7.87 -14.15 -3.68
N ASP A 50 6.95 -13.61 -4.46
CA ASP A 50 7.16 -12.68 -5.58
C ASP A 50 6.84 -11.23 -5.19
N SER A 51 6.42 -11.02 -3.94
CA SER A 51 5.94 -9.75 -3.41
C SER A 51 6.36 -9.57 -1.95
N ALA A 52 6.37 -8.31 -1.50
CA ALA A 52 6.79 -7.92 -0.17
C ALA A 52 5.74 -7.02 0.50
N VAL A 53 5.66 -7.11 1.83
CA VAL A 53 4.81 -6.28 2.68
C VAL A 53 5.63 -5.72 3.83
N ASN A 54 5.11 -4.71 4.51
CA ASN A 54 5.63 -4.30 5.81
C ASN A 54 5.60 -5.50 6.78
N LYS A 55 6.69 -5.71 7.50
CA LYS A 55 6.89 -6.86 8.40
C LYS A 55 5.82 -7.00 9.48
N ASN A 56 5.16 -5.92 9.87
CA ASN A 56 4.05 -5.95 10.82
C ASN A 56 2.81 -6.69 10.25
N PHE A 57 2.74 -6.82 8.93
CA PHE A 57 1.68 -7.52 8.19
C PHE A 57 2.15 -8.82 7.55
N ALA A 58 3.39 -9.26 7.82
CA ALA A 58 3.93 -10.49 7.29
C ALA A 58 3.14 -11.71 7.81
N PRO A 59 2.95 -12.76 6.98
CA PRO A 59 2.28 -13.97 7.41
C PRO A 59 3.11 -14.73 8.46
N ASP A 60 2.43 -15.46 9.36
CA ASP A 60 3.09 -16.39 10.26
C ASP A 60 3.41 -17.70 9.53
N CYS A 61 4.69 -17.94 9.29
CA CYS A 61 5.18 -19.10 8.55
C CYS A 61 5.64 -20.27 9.44
N ARG A 62 5.48 -20.20 10.77
CA ARG A 62 6.03 -21.21 11.71
C ARG A 62 5.49 -22.63 11.50
N ALA A 63 4.28 -22.78 10.95
CA ALA A 63 3.64 -24.08 10.71
C ALA A 63 3.61 -24.48 9.22
N ILE A 64 4.29 -23.72 8.34
CA ILE A 64 4.31 -23.95 6.90
C ILE A 64 5.58 -24.69 6.50
N PHE A 65 5.44 -25.76 5.72
CA PHE A 65 6.56 -26.49 5.13
C PHE A 65 6.64 -26.18 3.63
N CYS A 66 7.62 -25.37 3.25
CA CYS A 66 7.86 -25.06 1.84
C CYS A 66 8.61 -26.21 1.14
N SER A 67 8.34 -26.41 -0.15
CA SER A 67 9.14 -27.30 -1.00
C SER A 67 10.57 -26.76 -1.15
N ALA A 68 11.55 -27.65 -1.35
CA ALA A 68 12.95 -27.25 -1.65
C ALA A 68 13.19 -26.86 -3.13
N VAL A 69 12.13 -26.65 -3.91
CA VAL A 69 12.22 -26.27 -5.33
C VAL A 69 12.36 -24.75 -5.41
N CYS A 70 13.36 -24.22 -6.11
CA CYS A 70 13.42 -22.79 -6.40
C CYS A 70 12.34 -22.41 -7.42
N ALA A 71 11.35 -21.58 -7.06
CA ALA A 71 10.38 -21.08 -8.02
C ALA A 71 10.95 -19.88 -8.82
N PRO A 72 10.96 -19.95 -10.17
CA PRO A 72 11.36 -18.81 -11.00
C PRO A 72 10.46 -17.59 -10.76
N GLY A 73 11.04 -16.39 -10.82
CA GLY A 73 10.30 -15.13 -10.63
C GLY A 73 9.97 -14.80 -9.17
N THR A 74 10.68 -15.39 -8.23
CA THR A 74 10.46 -15.20 -6.78
C THR A 74 11.77 -14.88 -6.05
N LEU A 75 11.69 -14.62 -4.75
CA LEU A 75 12.84 -14.42 -3.86
C LEU A 75 13.66 -15.70 -3.62
N ASP A 76 13.13 -16.86 -4.00
CA ASP A 76 13.77 -18.14 -3.75
C ASP A 76 15.17 -18.21 -4.37
N CYS A 77 16.08 -18.88 -3.64
CA CYS A 77 17.44 -19.18 -4.09
C CYS A 77 18.24 -17.92 -4.55
N GLY A 78 17.89 -16.75 -4.02
CA GLY A 78 18.53 -15.48 -4.34
C GLY A 78 18.04 -14.82 -5.63
N GLY A 79 16.91 -15.27 -6.19
CA GLY A 79 16.27 -14.76 -7.42
C GLY A 79 15.78 -13.31 -7.35
N GLY A 80 15.82 -12.70 -6.17
CA GLY A 80 15.56 -11.28 -5.99
C GLY A 80 16.01 -10.77 -4.62
N GLU A 81 15.63 -9.54 -4.33
CA GLU A 81 15.79 -8.90 -3.03
C GLU A 81 14.56 -8.06 -2.69
N ILE A 82 14.30 -7.88 -1.40
CA ILE A 82 13.24 -6.99 -0.94
C ILE A 82 13.84 -5.60 -0.72
N LYS A 83 13.18 -4.57 -1.25
CA LYS A 83 13.59 -3.17 -1.16
C LYS A 83 12.44 -2.27 -0.73
N CYS A 84 12.78 -1.22 0.00
CA CYS A 84 11.87 -0.11 0.25
C CYS A 84 12.05 0.96 -0.84
N ILE A 85 11.16 0.99 -1.82
CA ILE A 85 11.22 1.89 -2.97
C ILE A 85 10.03 2.83 -2.92
N LYS A 86 10.29 4.14 -2.92
CA LYS A 86 9.22 5.17 -2.84
C LYS A 86 8.26 4.93 -1.67
N ASN A 87 8.81 4.56 -0.51
CA ASN A 87 8.07 4.22 0.72
C ASN A 87 7.14 3.00 0.58
N LYS A 88 7.41 2.11 -0.38
CA LYS A 88 6.69 0.85 -0.59
C LYS A 88 7.64 -0.34 -0.59
N CYS A 89 7.25 -1.41 0.09
CA CYS A 89 7.92 -2.70 0.05
C CYS A 89 7.71 -3.34 -1.32
N GLU A 90 8.81 -3.60 -2.02
CA GLU A 90 8.79 -4.20 -3.35
C GLU A 90 9.83 -5.33 -3.43
N VAL A 91 9.56 -6.32 -4.29
CA VAL A 91 10.54 -7.32 -4.69
C VAL A 91 11.21 -6.86 -5.98
N VAL A 92 12.55 -6.83 -5.96
CA VAL A 92 13.37 -6.56 -7.13
C VAL A 92 14.00 -7.87 -7.57
N LEU A 93 13.50 -8.42 -8.69
CA LEU A 93 14.01 -9.66 -9.29
C LEU A 93 15.33 -9.42 -10.03
N LYS A 94 16.18 -10.45 -10.09
CA LYS A 94 17.49 -10.44 -10.78
C LYS A 94 17.44 -11.06 -12.17
#